data_AF-A0A518GCS5-F1
#
_entry.id   AF-A0A518GCS5-F1
#
_cell.length_a   1.000
_cell.length_b   1.000
_cell.length_c   1.000
_cell.angle_alpha   90.00
_cell.angle_beta   90.00
_cell.angle_gamma   90.00
#
_symmetry.space_group_name_H-M   'P 1'
#
loop_
_entity.id
_entity.type
_entity.pdbx_description
1 polymer ?
#
loop_
_entity_poly.entity_id
_entity_poly.type
_entity_poly.pdbx_seq_one_letter_code
_entity_poly.pdbx_strand_id
1 'polypeptide(L)'
;MLPLISVTFAVIAGVIWIIFLRPVPTQTAFGAVLEKNYKPPGEYTQVHGGTRDAFHLPTTISIAEGYVVEIKLDEEQGTVSSLLNSIEAERYEVGTRVKVEYSLRSVPMLWQKCYVHSVALAEET
;
A
#
# COMPACT_ATOMS: atom_id res chain seq x y z
N MET A 1 42.51 0.02 12.96
CA MET A 1 41.61 0.22 11.81
C MET A 1 40.37 -0.68 11.83
N LEU A 2 40.50 -1.97 12.16
CA LEU A 2 39.35 -2.90 12.31
C LEU A 2 38.16 -2.40 13.16
N PRO A 3 38.34 -1.78 14.35
CA PRO A 3 37.18 -1.40 15.17
C PRO A 3 36.35 -0.26 14.57
N LEU A 4 36.98 0.65 13.82
CA LEU A 4 36.28 1.76 13.17
C LEU A 4 35.32 1.24 12.09
N ILE A 5 35.79 0.29 11.27
CA ILE A 5 34.99 -0.31 10.18
C ILE A 5 33.78 -1.05 10.78
N SER A 6 33.98 -1.83 11.84
CA SER A 6 32.89 -2.57 12.51
C SER A 6 31.82 -1.64 13.09
N VAL A 7 32.23 -0.54 13.73
CA VAL A 7 31.30 0.45 14.29
C VAL A 7 30.50 1.12 13.17
N THR A 8 31.14 1.52 12.07
CA THR A 8 30.44 2.10 10.91
C THR A 8 29.42 1.13 10.33
N PHE A 9 29.78 -0.14 10.17
CA PHE A 9 28.87 -1.15 9.66
C PHE A 9 27.65 -1.37 10.58
N ALA A 10 27.87 -1.39 11.90
CA ALA A 10 26.80 -1.53 12.87
C ALA A 10 25.82 -0.35 12.82
N VAL A 11 26.32 0.88 12.68
CA VAL A 11 25.47 2.08 12.55
C VAL A 11 24.63 2.02 11.27
N ILE A 12 25.25 1.69 10.13
CA ILE A 12 24.53 1.60 8.85
C ILE A 12 23.47 0.50 8.90
N ALA A 13 23.80 -0.68 9.45
CA ALA A 13 22.85 -1.77 9.63
C ALA A 13 21.69 -1.36 10.54
N GLY A 14 21.96 -0.62 11.63
CA GLY A 14 20.94 -0.07 12.51
C GLY A 14 19.99 0.89 11.79
N VAL A 15 20.53 1.79 10.95
CA VAL A 15 19.72 2.72 10.15
C VAL A 15 18.84 1.97 9.14
N ILE A 16 19.41 1.01 8.41
CA ILE A 16 18.66 0.18 7.46
C ILE A 16 17.55 -0.59 8.18
N TRP A 17 17.85 -1.16 9.35
CA TRP A 17 16.85 -1.90 10.12
C TRP A 17 15.69 -1.00 10.56
N ILE A 18 15.99 0.18 11.11
CA ILE A 18 14.96 1.14 11.55
C ILE A 18 14.06 1.58 10.40
N ILE A 19 14.63 1.81 9.21
CA ILE A 19 13.90 2.34 8.05
C ILE A 19 13.10 1.25 7.33
N PHE A 20 13.69 0.07 7.12
CA PHE A 20 13.13 -0.94 6.21
C PHE A 20 12.56 -2.17 6.91
N LEU A 21 13.21 -2.65 7.97
CA LEU A 21 12.90 -3.95 8.60
C LEU A 21 12.12 -3.87 9.91
N ARG A 22 11.98 -2.67 10.49
CA ARG A 22 11.21 -2.50 11.73
C ARG A 22 9.78 -3.03 11.54
N PRO A 23 9.28 -3.89 12.45
CA PRO A 23 7.89 -4.32 12.40
C PRO A 23 6.98 -3.11 12.64
N VAL A 24 5.98 -2.94 11.76
CA VAL A 24 5.00 -1.87 11.84
C VAL A 24 3.67 -2.49 12.27
N PRO A 25 3.03 -1.99 13.33
CA PRO A 25 1.75 -2.51 13.76
C PRO A 25 0.67 -2.21 12.72
N THR A 26 -0.22 -3.18 12.51
CA THR A 26 -1.48 -2.96 11.81
C THR A 26 -2.44 -2.25 12.75
N GLN A 27 -3.08 -1.20 12.26
CA GLN A 27 -4.07 -0.42 12.96
C GLN A 27 -5.42 -0.57 12.25
N THR A 28 -6.50 -0.41 13.01
CA THR A 28 -7.88 -0.43 12.52
C THR A 28 -8.50 0.93 12.76
N ALA A 29 -9.06 1.55 11.72
CA ALA A 29 -9.83 2.77 11.84
C ALA A 29 -11.18 2.63 11.13
N PHE A 30 -12.13 3.46 11.51
CA PHE A 30 -13.39 3.62 10.82
C PHE A 30 -13.34 4.87 9.93
N GLY A 31 -14.13 4.86 8.88
CA GLY A 31 -14.23 5.99 7.97
C GLY A 31 -15.43 5.88 7.04
N ALA A 32 -15.55 6.86 6.15
CA ALA A 32 -16.59 6.88 5.13
C ALA A 32 -15.96 6.99 3.73
N VAL A 33 -16.56 6.30 2.77
CA VAL A 33 -16.17 6.43 1.36
C VAL A 33 -16.55 7.83 0.88
N LEU A 34 -15.57 8.61 0.42
CA LEU A 34 -15.76 9.94 -0.15
C LEU A 34 -16.03 9.89 -1.64
N GLU A 35 -15.23 9.11 -2.35
CA GLU A 35 -15.27 9.04 -3.80
C GLU A 35 -14.99 7.62 -4.27
N LYS A 36 -15.57 7.27 -5.42
CA LYS A 36 -15.35 6.00 -6.09
C LYS A 36 -15.03 6.28 -7.55
N ASN A 37 -13.77 6.11 -7.91
CA ASN A 37 -13.26 6.37 -9.25
C ASN A 37 -13.08 5.07 -10.03
N TYR A 38 -13.70 4.96 -11.21
CA TYR A 38 -13.51 3.81 -12.08
C TYR A 38 -12.10 3.83 -12.69
N LYS A 39 -11.39 2.72 -12.58
CA LYS A 39 -10.10 2.51 -13.21
C LYS A 39 -10.28 1.50 -14.35
N PRO A 40 -10.22 1.96 -15.62
CA PRO A 40 -10.43 1.09 -16.77
C PRO A 40 -9.35 0.01 -16.84
N PRO A 41 -9.64 -1.11 -17.53
CA PRO A 41 -8.65 -2.13 -17.77
C PRO A 41 -7.48 -1.53 -18.56
N GLY A 42 -6.27 -1.89 -18.15
CA GLY A 42 -5.04 -1.37 -18.73
C GLY A 42 -4.14 -2.49 -19.20
N GLU A 43 -3.22 -2.19 -20.11
CA GLU A 43 -2.18 -3.12 -20.52
C GLU A 43 -0.85 -2.69 -19.91
N TYR A 44 -0.18 -3.63 -19.24
CA TYR A 44 1.17 -3.44 -18.74
C TYR A 44 2.13 -4.34 -19.49
N THR A 45 3.15 -3.75 -20.10
CA THR A 45 4.24 -4.52 -20.72
C THR A 45 5.24 -4.90 -19.64
N GLN A 46 5.26 -6.18 -19.27
CA GLN A 46 6.27 -6.71 -18.36
C GLN A 46 7.53 -7.08 -19.15
N VAL A 47 8.58 -6.28 -18.94
CA VAL A 47 9.93 -6.63 -19.39
C VAL A 47 10.53 -7.58 -18.35
N HIS A 48 10.85 -8.80 -18.78
CA HIS A 48 11.45 -9.81 -17.90
C HIS A 48 12.94 -9.49 -17.69
N GLY A 49 13.37 -9.37 -16.43
CA GLY A 49 14.78 -9.30 -16.08
C GLY A 49 15.36 -10.71 -15.98
N GLY A 50 16.42 -11.02 -16.74
CA GLY A 50 17.03 -12.35 -16.76
C GLY A 50 18.48 -12.39 -17.26
N THR A 51 19.19 -13.44 -16.87
CA THR A 51 20.60 -13.72 -17.21
C THR A 51 20.78 -13.87 -18.73
N ARG A 52 21.96 -13.48 -19.21
CA ARG A 52 22.38 -13.32 -20.62
C ARG A 52 22.04 -14.47 -21.59
N ASP A 53 21.67 -15.65 -21.09
CA ASP A 53 21.48 -16.88 -21.87
C ASP A 53 20.02 -17.16 -22.30
N ALA A 54 19.04 -16.35 -21.87
CA ALA A 54 17.64 -16.49 -22.30
C ALA A 54 17.04 -15.15 -22.73
N PHE A 55 16.69 -15.03 -24.02
CA PHE A 55 15.97 -13.86 -24.54
C PHE A 55 14.47 -14.03 -24.26
N HIS A 56 13.96 -13.28 -23.29
CA HIS A 56 12.53 -13.20 -23.00
C HIS A 56 11.93 -12.00 -23.73
N LEU A 57 10.95 -12.25 -24.60
CA LEU A 57 10.16 -11.18 -25.20
C LEU A 57 9.32 -10.49 -24.12
N PRO A 58 9.10 -9.16 -24.21
CA PRO A 58 8.16 -8.47 -23.35
C PRO A 58 6.77 -9.11 -23.46
N THR A 59 6.12 -9.35 -22.33
CA THR A 59 4.75 -9.88 -22.31
C THR A 59 3.79 -8.80 -21.89
N THR A 60 2.72 -8.62 -22.66
CA THR A 60 1.61 -7.75 -22.27
C THR A 60 0.72 -8.49 -21.30
N ILE A 61 0.47 -7.88 -20.15
CA ILE A 61 -0.44 -8.39 -19.12
C ILE A 61 -1.60 -7.41 -19.01
N SER A 62 -2.81 -7.93 -19.19
CA SER A 62 -4.03 -7.17 -18.96
C SER A 62 -4.26 -7.03 -17.45
N ILE A 63 -4.32 -5.80 -16.98
CA ILE A 63 -4.74 -5.46 -15.63
C ILE A 63 -6.27 -5.40 -15.64
N ALA A 64 -6.89 -6.19 -14.77
CA ALA A 64 -8.33 -6.20 -14.60
C ALA A 64 -8.84 -4.80 -14.21
N GLU A 65 -10.05 -4.48 -14.65
CA GLU A 65 -10.74 -3.28 -14.22
C GLU A 65 -10.94 -3.27 -12.69
N GLY A 66 -11.00 -2.09 -12.12
CA GLY A 66 -11.23 -1.92 -10.69
C GLY A 66 -11.73 -0.53 -10.35
N TYR A 67 -11.96 -0.31 -9.07
CA TYR A 67 -12.34 0.99 -8.55
C TYR A 67 -11.32 1.44 -7.52
N VAL A 68 -10.90 2.70 -7.62
CA VAL A 68 -10.15 3.37 -6.56
C VAL A 68 -11.17 4.04 -5.67
N VAL A 69 -11.31 3.53 -4.44
CA VAL A 69 -12.15 4.15 -3.42
C VAL A 69 -11.29 5.06 -2.55
N GLU A 70 -11.73 6.29 -2.38
CA GLU A 70 -11.16 7.22 -1.42
C GLU A 70 -11.97 7.17 -0.13
N ILE A 71 -11.29 6.91 0.98
CA ILE A 71 -11.91 6.72 2.29
C ILE A 71 -11.36 7.80 3.21
N LYS A 72 -12.25 8.61 3.79
CA LYS A 72 -11.91 9.53 4.86
C LYS A 72 -11.98 8.78 6.18
N LEU A 73 -10.84 8.65 6.85
CA LEU A 73 -10.79 8.08 8.18
C LEU A 73 -11.36 9.08 9.19
N ASP A 74 -12.08 8.58 10.20
CA ASP A 74 -12.68 9.39 11.26
C ASP A 74 -11.59 10.02 12.16
N GLU A 75 -10.47 9.31 12.32
CA GLU A 75 -9.29 9.79 13.04
C GLU A 75 -8.47 10.74 12.15
N GLU A 76 -7.61 11.58 12.74
CA GLU A 76 -6.77 12.61 12.06
C GLU A 76 -5.75 12.08 11.02
N GLN A 77 -5.92 10.84 10.55
CA GLN A 77 -5.05 10.13 9.62
C GLN A 77 -5.31 10.47 8.14
N GLY A 78 -6.30 11.34 7.87
CA GLY A 78 -6.57 11.89 6.55
C GLY A 78 -7.36 10.95 5.62
N THR A 79 -7.18 11.15 4.32
CA THR A 79 -7.82 10.33 3.28
C THR A 79 -6.87 9.22 2.82
N VAL A 80 -7.38 8.00 2.74
CA VAL A 80 -6.65 6.84 2.20
C VAL A 80 -7.33 6.35 0.94
N SER A 81 -6.55 5.87 -0.03
CA SER A 81 -7.09 5.27 -1.24
C SER A 81 -6.82 3.76 -1.26
N SER A 82 -7.83 3.00 -1.66
CA SER A 82 -7.72 1.55 -1.84
C SER A 82 -8.23 1.15 -3.22
N LEU A 83 -7.54 0.19 -3.85
CA LEU A 83 -7.98 -0.40 -5.11
C LEU A 83 -8.81 -1.64 -4.81
N LEU A 84 -10.06 -1.64 -5.25
CA LEU A 84 -10.98 -2.77 -5.12
C LEU A 84 -11.31 -3.33 -6.50
N ASN A 85 -11.62 -4.63 -6.56
CA ASN A 85 -12.18 -5.23 -7.77
C ASN A 85 -13.63 -4.74 -7.98
N SER A 86 -14.18 -4.94 -9.17
CA SER A 86 -15.53 -4.47 -9.52
C SER A 86 -16.64 -5.06 -8.65
N ILE A 87 -16.57 -6.36 -8.31
CA ILE A 87 -17.57 -7.08 -7.51
C ILE A 87 -17.60 -6.55 -6.06
N GLU A 88 -16.43 -6.31 -5.49
CA GLU A 88 -16.26 -5.82 -4.14
C GLU A 88 -16.66 -4.34 -4.06
N ALA A 89 -16.30 -3.54 -5.06
CA ALA A 89 -16.62 -2.12 -5.15
C ALA A 89 -18.13 -1.81 -5.27
N GLU A 90 -18.96 -2.78 -5.67
CA GLU A 90 -20.42 -2.62 -5.64
C GLU A 90 -20.95 -2.46 -4.20
N ARG A 91 -20.28 -3.06 -3.22
CA ARG A 91 -20.70 -3.01 -1.82
C ARG A 91 -20.36 -1.69 -1.13
N TYR A 92 -19.50 -0.88 -1.76
CA TYR A 92 -18.98 0.37 -1.21
C TYR A 92 -19.53 1.54 -2.02
N GLU A 93 -20.65 2.09 -1.54
CA GLU A 93 -21.20 3.34 -2.07
C GLU A 93 -20.58 4.54 -1.37
N VAL A 94 -20.65 5.70 -2.03
CA VAL A 94 -20.19 6.95 -1.42
C VAL A 94 -21.06 7.25 -0.20
N GLY A 95 -20.43 7.54 0.94
CA GLY A 95 -21.09 7.73 2.23
C GLY A 95 -21.21 6.45 3.07
N THR A 96 -20.93 5.26 2.52
CA THR A 96 -20.93 4.02 3.30
C THR A 96 -19.83 4.02 4.35
N ARG A 97 -20.16 3.60 5.57
CA ARG A 97 -19.20 3.48 6.67
C ARG A 97 -18.41 2.18 6.53
N VAL A 98 -17.09 2.29 6.61
CA VAL A 98 -16.16 1.18 6.40
C VAL A 98 -15.17 1.09 7.55
N LYS A 99 -14.73 -0.12 7.84
CA LYS A 99 -13.59 -0.43 8.68
C LYS A 99 -12.38 -0.67 7.78
N VAL A 100 -11.29 0.03 8.05
CA VAL A 100 -10.05 -0.05 7.29
C VAL A 100 -8.94 -0.58 8.18
N GLU A 101 -8.26 -1.62 7.72
CA GLU A 101 -7.01 -2.08 8.31
C GLU A 101 -5.85 -1.50 7.52
N TYR A 102 -4.98 -0.76 8.20
CA TYR A 102 -3.87 -0.07 7.56
C TYR A 102 -2.62 -0.12 8.42
N SER A 103 -1.47 0.17 7.79
CA SER A 103 -0.20 0.34 8.49
C SER A 103 0.44 1.65 8.07
N LEU A 104 0.99 2.37 9.04
CA LEU A 104 1.70 3.62 8.80
C LEU A 104 3.20 3.35 8.83
N ARG A 105 3.83 3.38 7.66
CA ARG A 105 5.29 3.42 7.57
C ARG A 105 5.73 4.86 7.47
N SER A 106 6.51 5.30 8.43
CA SER A 106 7.18 6.60 8.40
C SER A 106 8.68 6.42 8.53
N VAL A 107 9.42 7.29 7.85
CA VAL A 107 10.80 7.60 8.23
C VAL A 107 10.71 8.87 9.05
N PRO A 108 11.22 8.87 10.29
CA PRO A 108 11.19 10.04 11.15
C PRO A 108 11.60 11.30 10.39
N MET A 109 10.76 12.34 10.43
CA MET A 109 10.93 13.66 9.81
C MET A 109 10.91 13.77 8.27
N LEU A 110 10.86 12.68 7.50
CA LEU A 110 10.99 12.77 6.04
C LEU A 110 9.71 12.45 5.27
N TRP A 111 9.02 11.37 5.66
CA TRP A 111 7.84 10.92 4.95
C TRP A 111 6.94 10.04 5.84
N GLN A 112 5.67 9.93 5.47
CA GLN A 112 4.74 8.96 6.03
C GLN A 112 3.90 8.41 4.88
N LYS A 113 3.80 7.10 4.81
CA LYS A 113 3.01 6.39 3.82
C LYS A 113 2.05 5.44 4.51
N CYS A 114 0.78 5.60 4.19
CA CYS A 114 -0.28 4.71 4.62
C CYS A 114 -0.39 3.55 3.63
N TYR A 115 -0.42 2.33 4.15
CA TYR A 115 -0.65 1.12 3.37
C TYR A 115 -1.94 0.49 3.87
N VAL A 116 -2.96 0.48 3.03
CA VAL A 116 -4.23 -0.21 3.29
C VAL A 116 -4.04 -1.69 3.00
N HIS A 117 -4.39 -2.53 3.98
CA HIS A 117 -4.33 -3.99 3.86
C HIS A 117 -5.70 -4.58 3.54
N SER A 118 -6.74 -4.09 4.21
CA SER A 118 -8.10 -4.55 3.98
C SER A 118 -9.12 -3.42 4.22
N VAL A 119 -10.25 -3.53 3.52
CA VAL A 119 -11.42 -2.68 3.72
C VAL A 119 -12.60 -3.63 3.93
N ALA A 120 -13.37 -3.39 4.99
CA ALA A 120 -14.58 -4.14 5.30
C ALA A 120 -15.73 -3.17 5.58
N LEU A 121 -16.96 -3.62 5.38
CA LEU A 121 -18.12 -2.85 5.85
C LEU A 121 -18.10 -2.76 7.37
N ALA A 122 -18.39 -1.58 7.91
CA ALA A 122 -18.63 -1.45 9.33
C ALA A 122 -20.03 -2.03 9.59
N GLU A 123 -20.10 -3.21 10.23
CA GLU A 123 -21.39 -3.77 10.65
C GLU A 123 -22.08 -2.77 11.59
N GLU A 124 -23.31 -2.37 11.26
CA GLU A 124 -24.16 -1.59 12.16
C GLU A 124 -24.39 -2.43 13.42
N THR A 125 -23.74 -2.04 14.52
CA THR A 125 -23.93 -2.67 15.83
C THR A 125 -25.10 -2.02 16.56
#